data_AF-E7GRD9-F1
#
_entry.id   AF-E7GRD9-F1
#
_cell.length_a   1.000
_cell.length_b   1.000
_cell.length_c   1.000
_cell.angle_alpha   90.00
_cell.angle_beta   90.00
_cell.angle_gamma   90.00
#
_symmetry.space_group_name_H-M   'P 1'
#
loop_
_entity.id
_entity.type
_entity.pdbx_description
1 polymer ?
#
loop_
_entity_poly.entity_id
_entity_poly.type
_entity_poly.pdbx_seq_one_letter_code
_entity_poly.pdbx_strand_id
1 'polypeptide(L)' 'MLEFPKPVMKMSELQKMGFPETYLKRAYGDKNQTFATKMNPALTKSPVIFDTAGFKIWWEKQIEAQVRSMPRRRGR' A
#
# COMPACT_ATOMS: atom_id res chain seq x y z
N MET A 1 9.97 13.12 4.14
CA MET A 1 8.60 12.92 3.63
C MET A 1 8.69 11.97 2.45
N LEU A 2 7.83 10.95 2.36
CA LEU A 2 7.78 10.12 1.16
C LEU A 2 7.09 10.92 0.06
N GLU A 3 7.88 11.43 -0.88
CA GLU A 3 7.39 12.22 -2.01
C GLU A 3 7.23 11.28 -3.20
N PHE A 4 5.98 11.02 -3.58
CA PHE A 4 5.70 10.26 -4.79
C PHE A 4 5.71 11.23 -5.97
N PRO A 5 6.45 10.92 -7.05
CA PRO A 5 6.58 11.81 -8.20
C PRO A 5 5.30 11.89 -9.05
N LYS A 6 4.34 10.99 -8.81
CA LYS A 6 3.08 10.92 -9.54
C LYS A 6 1.93 10.69 -8.57
N PRO A 7 0.73 11.26 -8.83
CA PRO A 7 -0.46 10.98 -8.03
C PRO A 7 -0.86 9.50 -8.07
N VAL A 8 -0.65 8.84 -9.21
CA VAL A 8 -0.92 7.41 -9.41
C VAL A 8 0.34 6.72 -9.92
N MET A 9 0.74 5.62 -9.30
CA MET A 9 1.90 4.82 -9.67
C MET A 9 1.53 3.36 -9.92
N LYS A 10 2.26 2.69 -10.80
CA LYS A 10 2.08 1.25 -11.04
C LYS A 10 2.73 0.43 -9.91
N MET A 11 2.23 -0.79 -9.70
CA MET A 11 2.84 -1.74 -8.75
C MET A 11 4.34 -1.92 -9.01
N SER A 12 4.75 -2.02 -10.28
CA SER A 12 6.15 -2.16 -10.67
C SER A 12 6.99 -0.90 -10.37
N GLU A 13 6.40 0.29 -10.37
CA GLU A 13 7.12 1.52 -9.99
C GLU A 13 7.32 1.58 -8.47
N LEU A 14 6.30 1.21 -7.69
CA LEU A 14 6.42 1.10 -6.23
C LEU A 14 7.43 0.03 -5.82
N GLN A 15 7.48 -1.10 -6.53
CA GLN A 15 8.53 -2.11 -6.33
C GLN A 15 9.93 -1.55 -6.55
N LYS A 16 10.13 -0.76 -7.62
CA LYS A 16 11.41 -0.09 -7.89
C LYS A 16 11.79 0.93 -6.82
N MET A 17 10.82 1.54 -6.14
CA MET A 17 11.06 2.43 -5.00
C MET A 17 11.42 1.69 -3.71
N GLY A 18 11.42 0.35 -3.72
CA GLY A 18 11.79 -0.48 -2.57
C GLY A 18 10.61 -1.07 -1.81
N PHE A 19 9.37 -0.90 -2.28
CA PHE A 19 8.22 -1.56 -1.65
C PHE A 19 8.13 -3.04 -2.06
N PRO A 20 8.06 -3.97 -1.10
CA PRO A 20 7.98 -5.39 -1.43
C PRO A 20 6.65 -5.73 -2.10
N GLU A 21 6.69 -6.62 -3.10
CA GLU A 21 5.50 -7.03 -3.86
C GLU A 21 4.40 -7.62 -2.98
N THR A 22 4.78 -8.43 -1.99
CA THR A 22 3.85 -9.04 -1.04
C THR A 22 3.09 -7.99 -0.24
N TYR A 23 3.72 -6.86 0.05
CA TYR A 23 3.11 -5.74 0.77
C TYR A 23 2.12 -4.99 -0.11
N LEU A 24 2.47 -4.73 -1.36
CA LEU A 24 1.57 -4.12 -2.35
C LEU A 24 0.37 -5.02 -2.63
N LYS A 25 0.57 -6.35 -2.72
CA LYS A 25 -0.51 -7.33 -2.84
C LYS A 25 -1.42 -7.37 -1.61
N ARG A 26 -0.87 -7.22 -0.40
CA ARG A 26 -1.68 -7.10 0.83
C ARG A 26 -2.53 -5.85 0.81
N ALA A 27 -1.95 -4.71 0.43
CA ALA A 27 -2.69 -3.46 0.26
C ALA A 27 -3.83 -3.67 -0.74
N TYR A 28 -3.53 -4.25 -1.91
CA TYR A 28 -4.51 -4.58 -2.96
C TYR A 28 -5.64 -5.53 -2.50
N GLY A 29 -5.34 -6.44 -1.58
CA GLY A 29 -6.30 -7.43 -1.06
C GLY A 29 -7.17 -6.90 0.10
N ASP A 30 -6.96 -5.68 0.57
CA ASP A 30 -7.72 -5.10 1.66
C ASP A 30 -9.14 -4.76 1.17
N LYS A 31 -10.18 -5.31 1.83
CA LYS A 31 -11.58 -5.22 1.38
C LYS A 31 -12.11 -3.78 1.36
N ASN A 32 -11.52 -2.86 2.12
CA ASN A 32 -11.95 -1.47 2.21
C ASN A 32 -11.02 -0.52 1.47
N GLN A 33 -10.17 -1.06 0.58
CA GLN A 33 -9.25 -0.27 -0.19
C GLN A 33 -9.95 0.45 -1.35
N THR A 34 -9.81 1.77 -1.42
CA THR A 34 -10.31 2.60 -2.53
C THR A 34 -9.19 3.14 -3.43
N PHE A 35 -7.94 2.87 -3.07
CA PHE A 35 -6.76 3.50 -3.67
C PHE A 35 -5.97 2.60 -4.61
N ALA A 36 -6.29 1.31 -4.75
CA ALA A 36 -5.66 0.47 -5.77
C ALA A 36 -6.70 -0.20 -6.66
N THR A 37 -6.39 -0.24 -7.94
CA THR A 37 -7.25 -0.87 -8.94
C THR A 37 -6.42 -1.40 -10.10
N LYS A 38 -7.01 -2.29 -10.91
CA LYS A 38 -6.41 -2.68 -12.18
C LYS A 38 -6.61 -1.54 -13.18
N MET A 39 -5.58 -1.21 -13.94
CA MET A 39 -5.69 -0.23 -15.03
C MET A 39 -6.77 -0.60 -16.05
N ASN A 40 -6.95 -1.90 -16.30
CA ASN A 40 -8.08 -2.40 -17.07
C ASN A 40 -8.64 -3.66 -16.38
N PRO A 41 -9.85 -3.62 -15.82
CA PRO A 41 -10.45 -4.76 -15.15
C PRO A 41 -10.83 -5.90 -16.12
N ALA A 42 -11.00 -5.62 -17.41
CA ALA A 42 -11.37 -6.62 -18.42
C ALA A 42 -10.18 -7.50 -18.83
N LEU A 43 -8.95 -7.10 -18.51
CA LEU A 43 -7.73 -7.81 -18.89
C LEU A 43 -7.12 -8.53 -17.69
N THR A 44 -6.90 -9.83 -17.83
CA THR A 44 -6.38 -10.69 -16.77
C THR A 44 -4.94 -10.33 -16.35
N LYS A 45 -4.13 -9.80 -17.29
CA LYS A 45 -2.72 -9.41 -17.09
C LYS A 45 -2.51 -7.91 -16.91
N SER A 46 -3.55 -7.14 -16.62
CA SER A 46 -3.40 -5.69 -16.52
C SER A 46 -2.57 -5.24 -15.33
N PRO A 47 -1.75 -4.19 -15.50
CA PRO A 47 -0.97 -3.63 -14.41
C PRO A 47 -1.90 -3.04 -13.34
N VAL A 48 -1.55 -3.30 -12.09
CA VAL A 48 -2.22 -2.69 -10.93
C VAL A 48 -1.65 -1.30 -10.72
N ILE A 49 -2.54 -0.33 -10.57
CA ILE A 49 -2.23 1.06 -10.24
C ILE A 49 -2.65 1.35 -8.81
N PHE A 50 -1.86 2.21 -8.16
CA PHE A 50 -2.03 2.64 -6.78
C PHE A 50 -2.03 4.17 -6.75
N ASP A 51 -3.04 4.75 -6.15
CA ASP A 51 -3.07 6.14 -5.75
C ASP A 51 -2.14 6.32 -4.56
N THR A 52 -1.16 7.20 -4.74
CA THR A 52 -0.06 7.42 -3.79
C THR A 52 -0.51 8.15 -2.54
N ALA A 53 -1.50 9.04 -2.64
CA ALA A 53 -2.07 9.73 -1.48
C ALA A 53 -2.86 8.75 -0.61
N GLY A 54 -3.70 7.92 -1.25
CA GLY A 54 -4.46 6.87 -0.56
C GLY A 54 -3.56 5.80 0.05
N PHE A 55 -2.51 5.38 -0.67
CA PHE A 55 -1.54 4.41 -0.18
C PHE A 55 -0.78 4.93 1.03
N LYS A 56 -0.38 6.21 1.03
CA LYS A 56 0.31 6.83 2.18
C LYS A 56 -0.55 6.80 3.44
N ILE A 57 -1.82 7.23 3.35
CA ILE A 57 -2.75 7.24 4.49
C ILE A 57 -2.96 5.81 5.02
N TRP A 58 -3.14 4.84 4.14
CA TRP A 58 -3.28 3.44 4.53
C TRP A 58 -2.01 2.91 5.19
N TRP A 59 -0.84 3.24 4.65
CA TRP A 59 0.44 2.83 5.20
C TRP A 59 0.68 3.39 6.61
N GLU A 60 0.40 4.67 6.81
CA GLU A 60 0.47 5.32 8.13
C GLU A 60 -0.47 4.63 9.14
N LYS A 61 -1.69 4.30 8.73
CA LYS A 61 -2.64 3.52 9.56
C LYS A 61 -2.11 2.12 9.90
N GLN A 62 -1.45 1.44 8.97
CA GLN A 62 -0.84 0.13 9.24
C GLN A 62 0.33 0.23 10.23
N ILE A 63 1.17 1.26 10.10
CA ILE A 63 2.25 1.53 11.06
C ILE A 63 1.64 1.79 12.44
N GLU A 64 0.65 2.66 12.54
CA GLU A 64 -0.02 2.97 13.80
C GLU A 64 -0.66 1.71 14.42
N ALA A 65 -1.37 0.91 13.61
CA ALA A 65 -1.99 -0.33 14.06
C ALA A 65 -0.95 -1.35 14.55
N GLN A 66 0.19 -1.48 13.87
CA GLN A 66 1.29 -2.33 14.33
C GLN A 66 1.89 -1.81 15.65
N VAL A 67 2.18 -0.52 15.74
CA VAL A 67 2.73 0.11 16.96
C VAL A 67 1.76 -0.05 18.13
N ARG A 68 0.46 0.12 17.89
CA ARG A 68 -0.61 -0.06 18.89
C ARG A 68 -0.77 -1.51 19.32
N SER A 69 -0.63 -2.46 18.39
CA SER A 69 -0.78 -3.89 18.67
C SER A 69 0.48 -4.50 19.28
N MET A 70 1.63 -3.82 19.18
CA MET A 70 2.86 -4.24 19.84
C MET A 70 2.61 -4.22 21.35
N PRO A 71 2.67 -5.37 22.05
CA PRO A 71 2.48 -5.38 23.49
C PRO A 71 3.57 -4.50 24.09
N ARG A 72 3.16 -3.38 24.68
CA ARG A 72 4.02 -2.61 25.57
C ARG A 72 4.46 -3.62 26.62
N ARG A 73 5.74 -4.01 26.59
CA ARG A 73 6.37 -4.77 27.68
C ARG A 73 6.02 -4.02 28.95
N ARG A 74 4.99 -4.47 29.65
CA ARG A 74 4.63 -3.96 30.97
C ARG A 74 5.66 -4.60 31.86
N GLY A 75 6.81 -3.93 31.97
CA GLY A 75 7.87 -4.33 32.87
C GLY A 75 7.38 -4.16 34.29
N ARG A 76 6.81 -5.23 34.85
CA ARG A 76 6.98 -5.71 36.23
C ARG A 76 6.13 -6.95 36.44
#